data_AF-A0A355RJF1-F1
#
_entry.id   AF-A0A355RJF1-F1
#
_cell.length_a   1.000
_cell.length_b   1.000
_cell.length_c   1.000
_cell.angle_alpha   90.00
_cell.angle_beta   90.00
_cell.angle_gamma   90.00
#
_symmetry.space_group_name_H-M   'P 1'
#
loop_
_entity.id
_entity.type
_entity.pdbx_description
1 polymer ?
#
loop_
_entity_poly.entity_id
_entity_poly.type
_entity_poly.pdbx_seq_one_letter_code
_entity_poly.pdbx_strand_id
1 'polypeptide(L)'
;MAVVVYFFPKLWPFGKKKISEEEKVLIEKGEIDEKSLNKQKHKDIWLTWAKTIIGVLPAAIVGLILEILDVEIENWISVSITLIFYGIAFILVEFFLKKKNKPFKVNSIKDLSIKYAFFIGCFQVLALIPGTSRSGVTILGALLLGLSRESAAEFSFYLSIPVMVGASLLR
;
A
#
# COMPACT_ATOMS: atom_id res chain seq x y z
N MET A 1 -8.11 -6.81 -11.70
CA MET A 1 -7.14 -7.16 -12.75
C MET A 1 -6.21 -6.00 -13.13
N ALA A 2 -6.71 -4.76 -13.36
CA ALA A 2 -5.88 -3.62 -13.79
C ALA A 2 -4.67 -3.30 -12.89
N VAL A 3 -4.85 -3.32 -11.55
CA VAL A 3 -3.76 -3.09 -10.59
C VAL A 3 -2.65 -4.13 -10.74
N VAL A 4 -3.02 -5.41 -10.89
CA VAL A 4 -2.05 -6.49 -11.12
C VAL A 4 -1.32 -6.25 -12.43
N VAL A 5 -2.01 -5.99 -13.52
CA VAL A 5 -1.36 -5.75 -14.84
C VAL A 5 -0.37 -4.57 -14.79
N TYR A 6 -0.71 -3.48 -14.11
CA TYR A 6 0.15 -2.29 -14.08
C TYR A 6 1.31 -2.39 -13.08
N PHE A 7 1.06 -2.91 -11.87
CA PHE A 7 2.06 -2.91 -10.78
C PHE A 7 2.84 -4.22 -10.64
N PHE A 8 2.30 -5.34 -11.11
CA PHE A 8 2.97 -6.64 -11.01
C PHE A 8 4.32 -6.66 -11.74
N PRO A 9 4.51 -6.06 -12.94
CA PRO A 9 5.83 -5.98 -13.57
C PRO A 9 6.86 -5.23 -12.71
N LYS A 10 6.44 -4.20 -11.96
CA LYS A 10 7.32 -3.45 -11.05
C LYS A 10 7.76 -4.31 -9.86
N LEU A 11 6.83 -5.11 -9.32
CA LEU A 11 7.05 -5.99 -8.17
C LEU A 11 7.62 -7.38 -8.51
N TRP A 12 7.74 -7.74 -9.79
CA TRP A 12 8.13 -9.10 -10.19
C TRP A 12 9.57 -9.44 -9.80
N PRO A 13 9.83 -10.37 -8.86
CA PRO A 13 11.18 -10.53 -8.29
C PRO A 13 12.19 -11.22 -9.23
N PHE A 14 11.75 -11.86 -10.31
CA PHE A 14 12.60 -12.73 -11.15
C PHE A 14 12.94 -12.17 -12.54
N GLY A 15 12.45 -10.99 -12.91
CA GLY A 15 12.66 -10.41 -14.25
C GLY A 15 13.84 -9.43 -14.30
N LYS A 16 14.38 -9.21 -15.51
CA LYS A 16 15.37 -8.15 -15.78
C LYS A 16 14.80 -6.79 -15.39
N LYS A 17 15.58 -5.99 -14.67
CA LYS A 17 15.10 -4.72 -14.12
C LYS A 17 15.46 -3.56 -15.01
N LYS A 18 14.49 -2.65 -15.17
CA LYS A 18 14.64 -1.45 -15.98
C LYS A 18 15.70 -0.58 -15.33
N ILE A 19 16.76 -0.29 -16.09
CA ILE A 19 17.82 0.64 -15.71
C ILE A 19 17.40 2.02 -16.22
N SER A 20 17.34 3.03 -15.35
CA SER A 20 17.03 4.40 -15.74
C SER A 20 18.16 4.96 -16.60
N GLU A 21 17.88 6.00 -17.39
CA GLU A 21 18.93 6.65 -18.19
C GLU A 21 20.07 7.20 -17.32
N GLU A 22 19.75 7.70 -16.12
CA GLU A 22 20.75 8.14 -15.13
C GLU A 22 21.64 6.97 -14.68
N GLU A 23 21.05 5.83 -14.36
CA GLU A 23 21.81 4.64 -13.96
C GLU A 23 22.68 4.10 -15.12
N LYS A 24 22.20 4.17 -16.37
CA LYS A 24 23.00 3.79 -17.55
C LYS A 24 24.22 4.68 -17.70
N VAL A 25 24.05 5.99 -17.60
CA VAL A 25 25.16 6.96 -17.66
C VAL A 25 26.18 6.68 -16.56
N LEU A 26 25.74 6.33 -15.35
CA LEU A 26 26.64 5.98 -14.24
C LEU A 26 27.39 4.66 -14.46
N ILE A 27 26.74 3.68 -15.09
CA ILE A 27 27.38 2.42 -15.50
C ILE A 27 28.41 2.67 -16.62
N GLU A 28 28.07 3.48 -17.63
CA GLU A 28 28.97 3.85 -18.72
C GLU A 28 30.22 4.60 -18.22
N LYS A 29 30.05 5.45 -17.19
CA LYS A 29 31.16 6.13 -16.50
C LYS A 29 31.98 5.22 -15.59
N GLY A 30 31.56 3.96 -15.37
CA GLY A 30 32.22 3.02 -14.46
C GLY A 30 32.04 3.35 -12.97
N GLU A 31 31.12 4.25 -12.61
CA GLU A 31 30.85 4.65 -11.22
C GLU A 31 30.03 3.60 -10.46
N ILE A 32 29.19 2.83 -11.17
CA ILE A 32 28.33 1.79 -10.61
C ILE A 32 28.44 0.52 -11.44
N ASP A 33 28.61 -0.63 -10.78
CA ASP A 33 28.56 -1.94 -11.44
C ASP A 33 27.11 -2.40 -11.66
N GLU A 34 26.76 -2.76 -12.89
CA GLU A 34 25.43 -3.25 -13.27
C GLU A 34 24.99 -4.45 -12.43
N LYS A 35 25.92 -5.37 -12.10
CA LYS A 35 25.58 -6.55 -11.28
C LYS A 35 25.19 -6.12 -9.86
N SER A 36 25.93 -5.18 -9.28
CA SER A 36 25.65 -4.61 -7.96
C SER A 36 24.30 -3.90 -7.90
N LEU A 37 23.98 -3.10 -8.93
CA LEU A 37 22.71 -2.38 -9.05
C LEU A 37 21.52 -3.34 -9.17
N ASN A 38 21.63 -4.36 -10.03
CA ASN A 38 20.59 -5.37 -10.17
C ASN A 38 20.36 -6.12 -8.85
N LYS A 39 21.44 -6.52 -8.16
CA LYS A 39 21.33 -7.17 -6.84
C LYS A 39 20.61 -6.30 -5.81
N GLN A 40 20.90 -5.00 -5.78
CA GLN A 40 20.22 -4.04 -4.91
C GLN A 40 18.73 -3.92 -5.26
N LYS A 41 18.39 -3.77 -6.54
CA LYS A 41 16.99 -3.70 -7.00
C LYS A 41 16.18 -4.95 -6.64
N HIS A 42 16.76 -6.14 -6.79
CA HIS A 42 16.11 -7.37 -6.36
C HIS A 42 15.85 -7.38 -4.85
N LYS A 43 16.82 -6.94 -4.04
CA LYS A 43 16.66 -6.80 -2.59
C LYS A 43 15.54 -5.83 -2.23
N ASP A 44 15.47 -4.66 -2.88
CA ASP A 44 14.44 -3.66 -2.65
C ASP A 44 13.02 -4.19 -2.94
N ILE A 45 12.88 -5.00 -3.99
CA ILE A 45 11.61 -5.65 -4.34
C ILE A 45 11.19 -6.65 -3.27
N TRP A 46 12.11 -7.51 -2.82
CA TRP A 46 11.83 -8.45 -1.73
C TRP A 46 11.45 -7.74 -0.43
N LEU A 47 12.13 -6.64 -0.11
CA LEU A 47 11.77 -5.79 1.02
C LEU A 47 10.38 -5.16 0.85
N THR A 48 10.03 -4.73 -0.36
CA THR A 48 8.71 -4.18 -0.65
C THR A 48 7.63 -5.25 -0.46
N TRP A 49 7.84 -6.46 -0.96
CA TRP A 49 6.96 -7.59 -0.70
C TRP A 49 6.82 -7.90 0.79
N ALA A 50 7.92 -7.92 1.54
CA ALA A 50 7.88 -8.14 2.99
C ALA A 50 7.05 -7.05 3.69
N LYS A 51 7.25 -5.77 3.35
CA LYS A 51 6.43 -4.65 3.87
C LYS A 51 4.95 -4.84 3.52
N THR A 52 4.65 -5.22 2.28
CA THR A 52 3.28 -5.45 1.81
C THR A 52 2.61 -6.58 2.60
N ILE A 53 3.26 -7.74 2.77
CA ILE A 53 2.71 -8.85 3.55
C ILE A 53 2.47 -8.41 5.00
N ILE A 54 3.43 -7.72 5.62
CA ILE A 54 3.28 -7.19 6.99
C ILE A 54 2.09 -6.23 7.10
N GLY A 55 1.86 -5.38 6.09
CA GLY A 55 0.70 -4.50 6.06
C GLY A 55 -0.63 -5.22 5.83
N VAL A 56 -0.64 -6.45 5.33
CA VAL A 56 -1.87 -7.23 5.16
C VAL A 56 -2.23 -7.98 6.44
N LEU A 57 -1.24 -8.37 7.25
CA LEU A 57 -1.43 -9.20 8.44
C LEU A 57 -2.54 -8.70 9.37
N PRO A 58 -2.61 -7.42 9.78
CA PRO A 58 -3.62 -6.99 10.74
C PRO A 58 -5.05 -7.22 10.22
N ALA A 59 -5.32 -6.86 8.97
CA ALA A 59 -6.64 -7.03 8.37
C ALA A 59 -6.96 -8.51 8.11
N ALA A 60 -5.98 -9.33 7.72
CA ALA A 60 -6.17 -10.76 7.53
C ALA A 60 -6.51 -11.47 8.85
N ILE A 61 -5.79 -11.15 9.93
CA ILE A 61 -6.03 -11.74 11.25
C ILE A 61 -7.44 -11.38 11.74
N VAL A 62 -7.81 -10.09 11.70
CA VAL A 62 -9.13 -9.66 12.17
C VAL A 62 -10.24 -10.20 11.26
N GLY A 63 -10.02 -10.23 9.95
CA GLY A 63 -10.98 -10.79 8.99
C GLY A 63 -11.28 -12.26 9.25
N LEU A 64 -10.24 -13.08 9.44
CA LEU A 64 -10.39 -14.50 9.76
C LEU A 64 -11.09 -14.73 11.11
N ILE A 65 -10.83 -13.88 12.11
CA ILE A 65 -11.52 -13.96 13.40
C ILE A 65 -13.01 -13.66 13.23
N LEU A 66 -13.38 -12.62 12.48
CA LEU A 66 -14.78 -12.27 12.24
C LEU A 66 -15.52 -13.37 11.46
N GLU A 67 -14.84 -14.03 10.52
CA GLU A 67 -15.37 -15.17 9.78
C GLU A 67 -15.63 -16.38 10.69
N ILE A 68 -14.71 -16.70 11.61
CA ILE A 68 -14.91 -17.78 12.60
C ILE A 68 -16.07 -17.48 13.55
N LEU A 69 -16.32 -16.19 13.84
CA LEU A 69 -17.39 -15.74 14.74
C LEU A 69 -18.75 -15.59 14.02
N ASP A 70 -18.83 -15.87 12.71
CA ASP A 70 -20.04 -15.77 11.89
C ASP A 70 -20.75 -14.40 12.01
N VAL A 71 -19.95 -13.33 12.07
CA VAL A 71 -20.45 -11.97 12.27
C VAL A 71 -20.85 -11.36 10.92
N GLU A 72 -22.15 -11.36 10.63
CA GLU A 72 -22.70 -10.64 9.49
C GLU A 72 -22.93 -9.15 9.82
N ILE A 73 -22.22 -8.25 9.13
CA ILE A 73 -22.31 -6.79 9.37
C ILE A 73 -22.90 -6.06 8.16
N GLU A 74 -23.61 -6.77 7.28
CA GLU A 74 -24.09 -6.20 6.02
C GLU A 74 -25.40 -5.42 6.23
N ASN A 75 -25.29 -4.09 6.22
CA ASN A 75 -26.44 -3.20 6.24
C ASN A 75 -26.20 -2.01 5.29
N TRP A 76 -27.13 -1.79 4.36
CA TRP A 76 -27.09 -0.69 3.38
C TRP A 76 -27.01 0.70 4.04
N ILE A 77 -27.58 0.86 5.24
CA ILE A 77 -27.46 2.08 6.03
C ILE A 77 -26.01 2.29 6.47
N SER A 78 -25.35 1.23 6.96
CA SER A 78 -23.95 1.25 7.37
C SER A 78 -23.03 1.59 6.19
N VAL A 79 -23.30 1.00 5.01
CA VAL A 79 -22.57 1.30 3.78
C VAL A 79 -22.65 2.78 3.40
N SER A 80 -23.86 3.34 3.47
CA SER A 80 -24.10 4.74 3.09
C SER A 80 -23.41 5.70 4.07
N ILE A 81 -23.52 5.44 5.38
CA ILE A 81 -22.90 6.24 6.44
C ILE A 81 -21.38 6.21 6.34
N THR A 82 -20.79 5.02 6.18
CA THR A 82 -19.32 4.85 6.09
C THR A 82 -18.74 5.57 4.87
N LEU A 83 -19.39 5.49 3.70
CA LEU A 83 -18.96 6.22 2.51
C LEU A 83 -18.94 7.74 2.71
N ILE A 84 -20.00 8.30 3.29
CA ILE A 84 -20.08 9.73 3.60
C ILE A 84 -19.00 10.11 4.63
N PHE A 85 -18.87 9.32 5.69
CA PHE A 85 -17.91 9.56 6.76
C PHE A 85 -16.47 9.59 6.25
N TYR A 86 -16.04 8.57 5.49
CA TYR A 86 -14.68 8.53 4.96
C TYR A 86 -14.45 9.57 3.85
N GLY A 87 -15.48 9.93 3.07
CA GLY A 87 -15.42 11.05 2.14
C GLY A 87 -15.12 12.38 2.84
N ILE A 88 -15.84 12.66 3.93
CA ILE A 88 -15.58 13.85 4.77
C ILE A 88 -14.19 13.77 5.40
N ALA A 89 -13.79 12.61 5.93
CA ALA A 89 -12.46 12.41 6.52
C ALA A 89 -11.34 12.72 5.52
N PHE A 90 -11.47 12.32 4.26
CA PHE A 90 -10.52 12.66 3.20
C PHE A 90 -10.39 14.17 3.00
N ILE A 91 -11.52 14.88 2.90
CA ILE A 91 -11.53 16.34 2.71
C ILE A 91 -10.83 17.03 3.88
N LEU A 92 -11.13 16.61 5.11
CA LEU A 92 -10.52 17.17 6.31
C LEU A 92 -9.01 16.91 6.34
N VAL A 93 -8.57 15.67 6.12
CA VAL A 93 -7.15 15.31 6.11
C VAL A 93 -6.40 16.11 5.05
N GLU A 94 -6.94 16.20 3.84
CA GLU A 94 -6.32 16.95 2.75
C GLU A 94 -6.23 18.46 3.08
N PHE A 95 -7.28 19.03 3.68
CA PHE A 95 -7.27 20.41 4.14
C PHE A 95 -6.20 20.66 5.21
N PHE A 96 -6.09 19.78 6.20
CA PHE A 96 -5.07 19.88 7.25
C PHE A 96 -3.64 19.72 6.71
N LEU A 97 -3.43 18.80 5.76
CA LEU A 97 -2.12 18.59 5.14
C LEU A 97 -1.69 19.81 4.32
N LYS A 98 -2.60 20.40 3.53
CA LYS A 98 -2.33 21.65 2.80
C LYS A 98 -1.97 22.79 3.75
N LYS A 99 -2.71 22.94 4.86
CA LYS A 99 -2.47 24.01 5.84
C LYS A 99 -1.14 23.87 6.60
N LYS A 100 -0.71 22.63 6.88
CA LYS A 100 0.54 22.37 7.61
C LYS A 100 1.79 22.80 6.84
N ASN A 101 1.75 22.82 5.51
CA ASN A 101 2.89 23.13 4.63
C ASN A 101 4.20 22.42 5.02
N LYS A 102 4.08 21.19 5.57
CA LYS A 102 5.24 20.38 5.99
C LYS A 102 5.56 19.34 4.91
N PRO A 103 6.85 19.07 4.67
CA PRO A 103 7.23 17.98 3.77
C PRO A 103 6.73 16.64 4.31
N PHE A 104 6.35 15.74 3.40
CA PHE A 104 6.02 14.36 3.75
C PHE A 104 7.26 13.65 4.29
N LYS A 105 7.05 12.76 5.27
CA LYS A 105 8.12 11.97 5.89
C LYS A 105 8.63 10.86 4.97
N VAL A 106 7.76 10.36 4.10
CA VAL A 106 8.04 9.26 3.17
C VAL A 106 7.53 9.69 1.80
N ASN A 107 8.44 9.92 0.86
CA ASN A 107 8.10 10.34 -0.50
C ASN A 107 8.16 9.20 -1.52
N SER A 108 8.88 8.12 -1.19
CA SER A 108 8.97 6.90 -2.00
C SER A 108 8.67 5.65 -1.18
N ILE A 109 8.15 4.60 -1.83
CA ILE A 109 7.98 3.27 -1.23
C ILE A 109 9.30 2.68 -0.71
N LYS A 110 10.43 3.05 -1.33
CA LYS A 110 11.75 2.63 -0.86
C LYS A 110 12.00 3.08 0.59
N ASP A 111 11.59 4.30 0.92
CA ASP A 111 11.77 4.93 2.24
C ASP A 111 10.73 4.47 3.26
N LEU A 112 9.72 3.72 2.84
CA LEU A 112 8.68 3.22 3.72
C LEU A 112 9.27 2.24 4.73
N SER A 113 9.26 2.58 6.02
CA SER A 113 9.68 1.65 7.06
C SER A 113 8.65 0.54 7.28
N ILE A 114 9.09 -0.62 7.78
CA ILE A 114 8.21 -1.74 8.16
C ILE A 114 7.17 -1.30 9.20
N LYS A 115 7.53 -0.37 10.10
CA LYS A 115 6.60 0.19 11.09
C LYS A 115 5.42 0.88 10.42
N TYR A 116 5.68 1.73 9.43
CA TYR A 116 4.62 2.39 8.67
C TYR A 116 3.74 1.39 7.93
N ALA A 117 4.34 0.37 7.30
CA ALA A 117 3.59 -0.68 6.62
C ALA A 117 2.61 -1.40 7.55
N PHE A 118 3.04 -1.77 8.76
CA PHE A 118 2.19 -2.37 9.79
C PHE A 118 1.04 -1.45 10.21
N PHE A 119 1.35 -0.18 10.52
CA PHE A 119 0.30 0.77 10.93
C PHE A 119 -0.72 1.05 9.82
N ILE A 120 -0.30 1.13 8.56
CA ILE A 120 -1.22 1.22 7.42
C ILE A 120 -2.11 -0.03 7.37
N GLY A 121 -1.56 -1.20 7.68
CA GLY A 121 -2.32 -2.44 7.84
C GLY A 121 -3.37 -2.38 8.94
N CYS A 122 -3.08 -1.73 10.07
CA CYS A 122 -4.08 -1.49 11.11
C CYS A 122 -5.25 -0.63 10.60
N PHE A 123 -4.97 0.39 9.77
CA PHE A 123 -6.05 1.14 9.10
C PHE A 123 -6.84 0.26 8.11
N GLN A 124 -6.20 -0.73 7.49
CA GLN A 124 -6.89 -1.67 6.60
C GLN A 124 -7.92 -2.54 7.32
N VAL A 125 -7.81 -2.74 8.64
CA VAL A 125 -8.82 -3.43 9.44
C VAL A 125 -10.19 -2.73 9.33
N LEU A 126 -10.20 -1.41 9.20
CA LEU A 126 -11.44 -0.63 9.00
C LEU A 126 -12.17 -1.02 7.71
N ALA A 127 -11.45 -1.55 6.71
CA ALA A 127 -12.04 -2.02 5.46
C ALA A 127 -12.91 -3.27 5.62
N LEU A 128 -12.88 -3.94 6.78
CA LEU A 128 -13.78 -5.04 7.10
C LEU A 128 -15.20 -4.56 7.39
N ILE A 129 -15.40 -3.27 7.71
CA ILE A 129 -16.72 -2.67 7.90
C ILE A 129 -17.38 -2.47 6.53
N PRO A 130 -18.57 -3.04 6.28
CA PRO A 130 -19.23 -2.92 4.97
C PRO A 130 -19.44 -1.48 4.51
N GLY A 131 -19.10 -1.23 3.25
CA GLY A 131 -19.12 0.08 2.61
C GLY A 131 -17.86 0.92 2.81
N THR A 132 -16.94 0.47 3.65
CA THR A 132 -15.64 1.10 3.78
C THR A 132 -14.79 0.82 2.54
N SER A 133 -14.34 1.88 1.86
CA SER A 133 -13.40 1.75 0.76
C SER A 133 -12.02 1.33 1.28
N ARG A 134 -11.58 0.11 0.95
CA ARG A 134 -10.25 -0.42 1.33
C ARG A 134 -9.12 0.50 0.90
N SER A 135 -9.13 0.93 -0.37
CA SER A 135 -8.13 1.87 -0.86
C SER A 135 -8.24 3.22 -0.13
N GLY A 136 -9.46 3.65 0.17
CA GLY A 136 -9.72 4.86 0.94
C GLY A 136 -9.05 4.85 2.32
N VAL A 137 -9.34 3.86 3.17
CA VAL A 137 -8.80 3.84 4.54
C VAL A 137 -7.30 3.60 4.61
N THR A 138 -6.74 2.83 3.66
CA THR A 138 -5.28 2.62 3.60
C THR A 138 -4.54 3.87 3.12
N ILE A 139 -5.07 4.58 2.12
CA ILE A 139 -4.51 5.87 1.67
C ILE A 139 -4.65 6.92 2.78
N LEU A 140 -5.83 7.01 3.41
CA LEU A 140 -6.07 7.95 4.51
C LEU A 140 -5.09 7.69 5.68
N GLY A 141 -4.94 6.42 6.09
CA GLY A 141 -3.99 6.03 7.13
C GLY A 141 -2.55 6.35 6.76
N ALA A 142 -2.14 6.07 5.52
CA ALA A 142 -0.83 6.42 4.99
C ALA A 142 -0.56 7.94 5.02
N LEU A 143 -1.53 8.75 4.58
CA LEU A 143 -1.44 10.21 4.60
C LEU A 143 -1.31 10.74 6.04
N LEU A 144 -2.09 10.19 6.98
CA LEU A 144 -2.02 10.55 8.40
C LEU A 144 -0.67 10.20 9.04
N LEU A 145 -0.06 9.09 8.60
CA LEU A 145 1.28 8.67 9.02
C LEU A 145 2.40 9.52 8.37
N GLY A 146 2.05 10.33 7.35
CA GLY A 146 2.94 11.29 6.72
C GLY A 146 3.58 10.82 5.42
N LEU A 147 2.99 9.84 4.73
CA LEU A 147 3.38 9.46 3.37
C LEU A 147 2.89 10.50 2.36
N SER A 148 3.62 10.67 1.26
CA SER A 148 3.16 11.44 0.10
C SER A 148 1.93 10.78 -0.53
N ARG A 149 1.14 11.56 -1.26
CA ARG A 149 -0.08 11.06 -1.95
C ARG A 149 0.24 9.92 -2.92
N GLU A 150 1.35 10.07 -3.64
CA GLU A 150 1.86 9.08 -4.60
C GLU A 150 2.25 7.79 -3.88
N SER A 151 3.07 7.88 -2.83
CA SER A 151 3.48 6.71 -2.03
C SER A 151 2.31 6.04 -1.31
N ALA A 152 1.35 6.82 -0.80
CA ALA A 152 0.16 6.30 -0.15
C ALA A 152 -0.70 5.48 -1.13
N ALA A 153 -0.96 6.03 -2.32
CA ALA A 153 -1.71 5.33 -3.36
C ALA A 153 -0.96 4.08 -3.86
N GLU A 154 0.33 4.21 -4.15
CA GLU A 154 1.17 3.10 -4.62
C GLU A 154 1.22 1.95 -3.59
N PHE A 155 1.40 2.26 -2.31
CA PHE A 155 1.42 1.23 -1.27
C PHE A 155 0.04 0.57 -1.10
N SER A 156 -1.05 1.34 -1.17
CA SER A 156 -2.42 0.80 -1.15
C SER A 156 -2.68 -0.18 -2.31
N PHE A 157 -2.14 0.10 -3.49
CA PHE A 157 -2.20 -0.84 -4.62
C PHE A 157 -1.36 -2.08 -4.37
N TYR A 158 -0.18 -1.96 -3.76
CA TYR A 158 0.62 -3.12 -3.39
C TYR A 158 -0.09 -4.02 -2.38
N LEU A 159 -0.71 -3.46 -1.34
CA LEU A 159 -1.53 -4.21 -0.38
C LEU A 159 -2.70 -4.95 -1.06
N SER A 160 -3.28 -4.34 -2.09
CA SER A 160 -4.42 -4.90 -2.82
C SER A 160 -4.12 -6.23 -3.51
N ILE A 161 -2.87 -6.48 -3.93
CA ILE A 161 -2.49 -7.69 -4.68
C ILE A 161 -2.71 -8.96 -3.84
N PRO A 162 -2.02 -9.17 -2.70
CA PRO A 162 -2.20 -10.35 -1.85
C PRO A 162 -3.62 -10.43 -1.25
N VAL A 163 -4.24 -9.30 -0.91
CA VAL A 163 -5.62 -9.31 -0.36
C VAL A 163 -6.62 -9.83 -1.40
N MET A 164 -6.51 -9.41 -2.66
CA MET A 164 -7.40 -9.90 -3.72
C MET A 164 -7.19 -11.39 -4.00
N VAL A 165 -5.93 -11.87 -3.96
CA VAL A 165 -5.63 -13.29 -4.10
C VAL A 165 -6.24 -14.08 -2.93
N GLY A 166 -6.01 -13.65 -1.69
CA GLY A 166 -6.57 -14.33 -0.51
C GLY A 166 -8.11 -14.37 -0.51
N ALA A 167 -8.75 -13.23 -0.79
CA ALA A 167 -10.21 -13.15 -0.87
C ALA A 167 -10.81 -13.98 -2.01
N SER A 168 -10.05 -14.22 -3.08
CA SER A 168 -10.51 -15.08 -4.20
C SER A 168 -10.30 -16.57 -3.92
N LEU A 169 -9.46 -16.94 -2.94
CA LEU A 169 -9.22 -18.34 -2.55
C LEU A 169 -10.18 -18.80 -1.43
N LEU A 170 -10.66 -17.86 -0.62
CA LEU A 170 -11.60 -18.12 0.49
C LEU A 170 -13.07 -18.11 0.04
N ARG A 171 -13.36 -17.61 -1.17
CA ARG A 171 -14.69 -17.57 -1.78
C ARG A 171 -14.81 -18.62 -2.87
#